data_AF-A0A4V0I2Q4-F1
#
_entry.id   AF-A0A4V0I2Q4-F1
#
_cell.length_a   1.000
_cell.length_b   1.000
_cell.length_c   1.000
_cell.angle_alpha   90.00
_cell.angle_beta   90.00
_cell.angle_gamma   90.00
#
_symmetry.space_group_name_H-M   'P 1'
#
loop_
_entity.id
_entity.type
_entity.pdbx_description
1 polymer ?
#
loop_
_entity_poly.entity_id
_entity_poly.type
_entity_poly.pdbx_seq_one_letter_code
_entity_poly.pdbx_strand_id
1 'polypeptide(L)'
;MGGTQMAEMGNAAIFASGSLTISGLEKEFSIKKTRAYVLMQEGKLPFSKAASGRRLIPRAAVMRLLAEGLVQQPHVTRVEAAHAGA
;
A
#
# COMPACT_ATOMS: atom_id res chain seq x y z
N MET A 1 -9.15 6.19 -36.24
CA MET A 1 -8.77 7.14 -35.18
C MET A 1 -8.39 6.33 -33.97
N GLY A 2 -7.08 6.16 -33.75
CA GLY A 2 -6.55 5.46 -32.59
C GLY A 2 -6.52 6.36 -31.36
N GLY A 3 -6.53 5.77 -30.17
CA GLY A 3 -6.34 6.48 -28.92
C GLY A 3 -7.02 5.80 -27.75
N THR A 4 -6.41 4.72 -27.28
CA THR A 4 -6.46 4.17 -25.90
C THR A 4 -7.22 5.01 -24.86
N GLN A 5 -8.46 4.61 -24.55
CA GLN A 5 -9.27 5.11 -23.42
C GLN A 5 -9.07 4.31 -22.11
N MET A 6 -8.03 3.46 -22.02
CA MET A 6 -7.87 2.52 -20.90
C MET A 6 -7.01 2.99 -19.72
N ALA A 7 -6.49 4.23 -19.72
CA ALA A 7 -5.51 4.65 -18.69
C ALA A 7 -6.02 5.67 -17.64
N GLU A 8 -7.12 6.40 -17.87
CA GLU A 8 -7.55 7.46 -16.93
C GLU A 8 -8.53 7.00 -15.83
N MET A 9 -9.26 5.90 -16.07
CA MET A 9 -10.24 5.38 -15.08
C MET A 9 -9.56 4.79 -13.83
N GLY A 10 -8.24 4.58 -13.88
CA GLY A 10 -7.50 3.89 -12.84
C GLY A 10 -7.01 4.74 -11.68
N ASN A 11 -7.00 6.08 -11.77
CA ASN A 11 -6.29 6.92 -10.78
C ASN A 11 -7.26 7.65 -9.82
N ALA A 12 -8.38 8.17 -10.34
CA ALA A 12 -9.42 8.80 -9.51
C ALA A 12 -10.07 7.82 -8.53
N ALA A 13 -10.25 6.56 -8.95
CA ALA A 13 -10.80 5.50 -8.09
C ALA A 13 -9.91 5.15 -6.90
N ILE A 14 -8.59 5.36 -6.98
CA ILE A 14 -7.65 4.99 -5.91
C ILE A 14 -7.82 5.91 -4.70
N PHE A 15 -8.12 7.20 -4.93
CA PHE A 15 -8.34 8.19 -3.86
C PHE A 15 -9.80 8.26 -3.37
N ALA A 16 -10.76 7.72 -4.13
CA ALA A 16 -12.18 7.71 -3.77
C ALA A 16 -12.47 6.90 -2.48
N SER A 17 -11.68 5.86 -2.20
CA SER A 17 -11.82 5.01 -1.00
C SER A 17 -11.20 5.61 0.27
N GLY A 18 -10.76 6.87 0.23
CA GLY A 18 -10.10 7.54 1.33
C GLY A 18 -8.56 7.44 1.28
N SER A 19 -7.92 8.42 1.92
CA SER A 19 -6.46 8.54 1.98
C SER A 19 -5.97 8.45 3.42
N LEU A 20 -4.80 7.84 3.59
CA LEU A 20 -4.15 7.62 4.88
C LEU A 20 -2.85 8.39 4.95
N THR A 21 -2.50 8.82 6.16
CA THR A 21 -1.15 9.31 6.42
C THR A 21 -0.20 8.12 6.63
N ILE A 22 1.10 8.37 6.56
CA ILE A 22 2.14 7.40 6.95
C ILE A 22 1.82 6.74 8.31
N SER A 23 1.38 7.54 9.29
CA SER A 23 1.00 7.02 10.62
C SER A 23 -0.28 6.18 10.60
N GLY A 24 -1.24 6.51 9.73
CA GLY A 24 -2.43 5.67 9.54
C GLY A 24 -2.09 4.33 8.87
N LEU A 25 -1.13 4.35 7.96
CA LEU A 25 -0.64 3.17 7.26
C LEU A 25 0.02 2.15 8.20
N GLU A 26 0.76 2.64 9.19
CA GLU A 26 1.31 1.81 10.25
C GLU A 26 0.22 1.26 11.18
N LYS A 27 -0.78 2.08 11.57
CA LYS A 27 -1.86 1.62 12.45
C LYS A 27 -2.79 0.59 11.80
N GLU A 28 -3.14 0.78 10.54
CA GLU A 28 -4.13 -0.07 9.87
C GLU A 28 -3.51 -1.27 9.15
N PHE A 29 -2.31 -1.11 8.60
CA PHE A 29 -1.67 -2.16 7.79
C PHE A 29 -0.35 -2.65 8.39
N SER A 30 0.07 -2.11 9.54
CA SER A 30 1.35 -2.45 10.19
C SER A 30 2.56 -2.30 9.27
N ILE A 31 2.46 -1.41 8.30
CA ILE A 31 3.55 -1.08 7.39
C ILE A 31 4.37 0.03 8.03
N LYS A 32 5.58 -0.31 8.46
CA LYS A 32 6.50 0.65 9.07
C LYS A 32 6.78 1.80 8.12
N LYS A 33 6.95 3.00 8.71
CA LYS A 33 7.35 4.22 8.01
C LYS A 33 8.46 3.97 6.96
N THR A 34 9.57 3.34 7.36
CA THR A 34 10.71 3.06 6.47
C THR A 34 10.31 2.28 5.22
N ARG A 35 9.49 1.23 5.36
CA ARG A 35 9.03 0.42 4.23
C ARG A 35 8.13 1.22 3.29
N ALA A 36 7.24 2.05 3.83
CA ALA A 36 6.42 2.95 3.04
C ALA A 36 7.29 3.92 2.22
N TYR A 37 8.36 4.50 2.80
CA TYR A 37 9.30 5.36 2.05
C TYR A 37 10.02 4.62 0.93
N VAL A 38 10.46 3.39 1.17
CA VAL A 38 11.11 2.56 0.13
C VAL A 38 10.16 2.34 -1.04
N LEU A 39 8.91 1.95 -0.76
CA LEU A 39 7.90 1.73 -1.82
C LEU A 39 7.55 3.01 -2.58
N MET A 40 7.59 4.17 -1.92
CA MET A 40 7.45 5.47 -2.59
C MET A 40 8.63 5.78 -3.51
N GLN A 41 9.86 5.49 -3.08
CA GLN A 41 11.05 5.69 -3.90
C GLN A 41 11.11 4.73 -5.09
N GLU A 42 10.66 3.48 -4.91
CA GLU A 42 10.54 2.50 -5.99
C GLU A 42 9.39 2.81 -6.96
N GLY A 43 8.59 3.87 -6.72
CA GLY A 43 7.43 4.22 -7.55
C GLY A 43 6.25 3.26 -7.42
N LYS A 44 6.30 2.33 -6.46
CA LYS A 44 5.27 1.30 -6.21
C LYS A 44 4.13 1.82 -5.35
N LEU A 45 4.37 2.83 -4.51
CA LEU A 45 3.35 3.43 -3.64
C LEU A 45 3.08 4.89 -4.06
N PRO A 46 1.95 5.17 -4.74
CA PRO A 46 1.56 6.53 -5.06
C PRO A 46 1.22 7.30 -3.78
N PHE A 47 1.56 8.58 -3.76
CA PHE A 47 1.21 9.49 -2.67
C PHE A 47 0.95 10.90 -3.22
N SER A 48 0.10 11.64 -2.51
CA SER A 48 -0.13 13.07 -2.75
C SER A 48 0.35 13.87 -1.54
N LYS A 49 0.75 15.12 -1.77
CA LYS A 49 1.17 16.02 -0.69
C LYS A 49 0.00 16.94 -0.36
N ALA A 50 -0.49 16.88 0.87
CA ALA A 50 -1.49 17.81 1.37
C ALA A 50 -0.89 19.21 1.54
N ALA A 51 -1.74 20.24 1.58
CA ALA A 51 -1.34 21.62 1.87
C ALA A 51 -0.60 21.75 3.22
N SER A 52 -0.91 20.88 4.19
CA SER A 52 -0.22 20.79 5.48
C SER A 52 1.19 20.16 5.41
N GLY A 53 1.67 19.78 4.23
CA GLY A 53 2.94 19.06 4.04
C GLY A 53 2.89 17.57 4.33
N ARG A 54 1.75 17.05 4.82
CA ARG A 54 1.55 15.62 5.08
C ARG A 54 1.43 14.83 3.78
N ARG A 55 1.99 13.62 3.76
CA ARG A 55 1.82 12.67 2.64
C ARG A 55 0.55 11.88 2.84
N LEU A 56 -0.34 11.97 1.86
CA LEU A 56 -1.60 11.25 1.77
C LEU A 56 -1.41 10.09 0.80
N ILE A 57 -1.72 8.90 1.28
CA ILE A 57 -1.47 7.65 0.59
C ILE A 57 -2.84 7.00 0.40
N PRO A 58 -3.26 6.78 -0.85
CA PRO A 58 -4.58 6.26 -1.10
C PRO A 58 -4.69 4.81 -0.62
N ARG A 59 -5.76 4.51 0.11
CA ARG A 59 -5.96 3.20 0.76
C ARG A 59 -5.98 2.06 -0.26
N ALA A 60 -6.59 2.29 -1.42
CA ALA A 60 -6.66 1.29 -2.49
C ALA A 60 -5.28 0.92 -3.05
N ALA A 61 -4.32 1.83 -3.11
CA ALA A 61 -2.96 1.48 -3.54
C ALA A 61 -2.26 0.55 -2.54
N VAL A 62 -2.46 0.80 -1.23
CA VAL A 62 -1.93 -0.08 -0.18
C VAL A 62 -2.57 -1.47 -0.27
N MET A 63 -3.88 -1.54 -0.51
CA MET A 63 -4.58 -2.81 -0.74
C MET A 63 -4.01 -3.59 -1.93
N ARG A 64 -3.68 -2.91 -3.03
CA ARG A 64 -3.06 -3.55 -4.20
C ARG A 64 -1.68 -4.11 -3.86
N LEU A 65 -0.85 -3.34 -3.14
CA LEU A 65 0.46 -3.81 -2.69
C LEU A 65 0.37 -5.03 -1.75
N LEU A 66 -0.67 -5.09 -0.92
CA LEU A 66 -0.96 -6.27 -0.09
C LEU A 66 -1.39 -7.47 -0.96
N ALA A 67 -2.26 -7.25 -1.95
CA ALA A 67 -2.71 -8.29 -2.87
C ALA A 67 -1.57 -8.82 -3.76
N GLU A 68 -0.63 -7.96 -4.14
CA GLU A 68 0.58 -8.31 -4.91
C GLU A 68 1.67 -8.95 -4.02
N GLY A 69 1.46 -9.04 -2.70
CA GLY A 69 2.44 -9.61 -1.77
C GLY A 69 3.70 -8.77 -1.57
N LEU A 70 3.74 -7.54 -2.09
CA LEU A 70 4.86 -6.61 -1.96
C LEU A 70 5.02 -6.06 -0.53
N VAL A 71 3.92 -6.15 0.23
CA VAL A 71 3.92 -5.88 1.66
C VAL A 71 3.23 -7.05 2.35
N GLN A 72 3.92 -7.65 3.31
CA GLN A 72 3.33 -8.63 4.19
C GLN A 72 2.56 -7.86 5.26
N GLN A 73 1.27 -8.14 5.42
CA GLN A 73 0.66 -7.92 6.73
C GLN A 73 1.50 -8.73 7.72
N PRO A 74 1.74 -8.26 8.95
CA PRO A 74 2.23 -9.14 9.99
C PRO A 74 1.10 -10.13 10.25
N HIS A 75 1.10 -11.19 9.45
CA HIS A 75 0.43 -12.42 9.80
C HIS A 75 1.00 -12.74 11.17
N VAL A 76 0.12 -12.71 12.17
CA VAL A 76 0.29 -13.46 13.41
C VAL A 76 1.01 -14.73 13.00
N THR A 77 2.24 -14.91 13.46
CA THR A 77 2.97 -16.14 13.26
C THR A 77 2.03 -17.25 13.71
N ARG A 78 1.32 -17.89 12.78
CA ARG A 78 0.85 -19.23 13.04
C ARG A 78 2.14 -19.98 13.10
N VAL A 79 2.62 -20.14 14.32
CA VAL A 79 3.56 -21.16 14.71
C VAL A 79 2.86 -22.44 14.24
N GLU A 80 3.07 -22.82 12.98
CA GLU A 80 2.99 -24.21 12.57
C GLU A 80 4.07 -24.86 13.39
N ALA A 81 3.61 -25.36 14.54
CA ALA A 81 4.38 -26.10 15.49
C ALA A 81 5.08 -27.25 14.74
N ALA A 82 6.37 -27.35 14.98
CA ALA A 82 7.05 -28.60 15.26
C ALA A 82 6.51 -29.86 14.56
N HIS A 83 7.15 -30.24 13.46
CA HIS A 83 7.63 -31.62 13.26
C HIS A 83 8.68 -31.55 12.13
N ALA A 84 9.99 -31.72 12.30
CA ALA A 84 10.71 -32.72 13.08
C ALA A 84 10.16 -34.15 12.88
N GLY A 85 9.84 -34.53 11.64
CA GLY A 85 9.99 -35.93 11.22
C GLY A 85 11.43 -36.08 10.72
N ALA A 86 12.33 -36.72 11.50
CA ALA A 86 12.47 -38.17 11.64
C ALA A 86 13.03 -38.80 10.36
#